data_AF-A0AAW0MPD4-F1
#
_entry.id   AF-A0AAW0MPD4-F1
#
_cell.length_a   1.000
_cell.length_b   1.000
_cell.length_c   1.000
_cell.angle_alpha   90.00
_cell.angle_beta   90.00
_cell.angle_gamma   90.00
#
_symmetry.space_group_name_H-M   'P 1'
#
loop_
_entity.id
_entity.type
_entity.pdbx_description
1 polymer ?
#
loop_
_entity_poly.entity_id
_entity_poly.type
_entity_poly.pdbx_seq_one_letter_code
_entity_poly.pdbx_strand_id
1 'polypeptide(L)'
;MGNNKDPKKEGLLSRLKAEERKDLAMNGKKAENKEEEVSEVPFITLQAELSLDSRRLLVAQALAVDLFQDGEEVHKRKVLDWEAELNQGGAWERLCLEQDPFILTGLMWAWLEQLKEPVISAEAAQTLDPKNKNPKTALSSLDQGPRETLTCILDCMAHMQFIPEKVEKAFLNRTIKAFTGVQGTTEESELYKSMSKVLAFVLDNKRKALAVPEYPRSCFRLL
;
A
#
# COMPACT_ATOMS: atom_id res chain seq x y z
N MET A 1 -0.47 24.70 -33.64
CA MET A 1 -0.16 23.28 -33.42
C MET A 1 -0.49 22.95 -31.97
N GLY A 2 -1.60 22.23 -31.76
CA GLY A 2 -1.99 21.75 -30.43
C GLY A 2 -1.29 20.43 -30.14
N ASN A 3 -0.47 20.38 -29.10
CA ASN A 3 0.09 19.13 -28.60
C ASN A 3 -0.97 18.43 -27.75
N ASN A 4 -1.59 17.44 -28.37
CA ASN A 4 -2.50 16.50 -27.75
C ASN A 4 -1.67 15.59 -26.82
N LYS A 5 -1.69 15.86 -25.50
CA LYS A 5 -1.15 14.91 -24.51
C LYS A 5 -2.20 13.83 -24.29
N ASP A 6 -1.91 12.61 -24.74
CA ASP A 6 -2.76 11.45 -24.46
C ASP A 6 -2.95 11.28 -22.94
N PRO A 7 -4.18 11.33 -22.41
CA PRO A 7 -4.45 11.22 -20.97
C PRO A 7 -4.32 9.78 -20.44
N LYS A 8 -3.81 8.84 -21.25
CA LYS A 8 -3.78 7.39 -20.97
C LYS A 8 -2.44 6.86 -20.41
N LYS A 9 -1.42 7.70 -20.22
CA LYS A 9 -0.11 7.29 -19.67
C LYS A 9 0.29 8.02 -18.38
N GLU A 10 -0.66 8.60 -17.67
CA GLU A 10 -0.37 9.19 -16.36
C GLU A 10 -0.46 8.09 -15.30
N GLY A 11 0.70 7.72 -14.73
CA GLY A 11 0.82 6.66 -13.72
C GLY A 11 -0.05 6.92 -12.49
N LEU A 12 -0.50 5.86 -11.83
CA LEU A 12 -1.38 5.93 -10.66
C LEU A 12 -0.84 6.87 -9.58
N LEU A 13 0.47 6.83 -9.32
CA LEU A 13 1.14 7.74 -8.38
C LEU A 13 1.00 9.21 -8.80
N SER A 14 1.23 9.53 -10.07
CA SER A 14 1.05 10.88 -10.61
C SER A 14 -0.39 11.36 -10.48
N ARG A 15 -1.36 10.46 -10.71
CA ARG A 15 -2.80 10.75 -10.55
C ARG A 15 -3.19 10.94 -9.09
N LEU A 16 -2.60 10.20 -8.15
CA LEU A 16 -2.84 10.37 -6.72
C LEU A 16 -2.24 11.69 -6.21
N LYS A 17 -1.00 11.99 -6.58
CA LYS A 17 -0.33 13.27 -6.28
C LYS A 17 -1.08 14.48 -6.85
N ALA A 18 -1.64 14.36 -8.06
CA ALA A 18 -2.40 15.44 -8.69
C ALA A 18 -3.75 15.70 -8.00
N GLU A 19 -4.37 14.68 -7.42
CA GLU A 19 -5.64 14.80 -6.67
C GLU A 19 -5.40 15.45 -5.29
N GLU A 20 -4.35 15.04 -4.58
CA GLU A 20 -3.94 15.69 -3.32
C GLU A 20 -3.68 17.18 -3.51
N ARG A 21 -3.00 17.57 -4.59
CA ARG A 21 -2.76 18.98 -4.92
C ARG A 21 -4.07 19.74 -5.15
N LYS A 22 -5.10 19.09 -5.72
CA LYS A 22 -6.42 19.70 -5.92
C LYS A 22 -7.19 19.82 -4.61
N ASP A 23 -7.17 18.79 -3.76
CA ASP A 23 -7.83 18.80 -2.45
C ASP A 23 -7.20 19.84 -1.50
N LEU A 24 -5.88 19.99 -1.54
CA LEU A 24 -5.15 21.04 -0.84
C LEU A 24 -5.46 22.45 -1.38
N ALA A 25 -5.63 22.59 -2.70
CA ALA A 25 -6.01 23.87 -3.31
C ALA A 25 -7.45 24.30 -2.94
N MET A 26 -8.35 23.34 -2.70
CA MET A 26 -9.74 23.58 -2.32
C MET A 26 -9.91 23.94 -0.83
N ASN A 27 -8.98 23.53 0.05
CA ASN A 27 -9.02 23.82 1.50
C ASN A 27 -8.22 25.07 1.94
N GLY A 28 -7.68 25.86 1.00
CA GLY A 28 -7.43 27.30 1.21
C GLY A 28 -5.99 27.73 1.49
N LYS A 29 -5.33 28.23 0.44
CA LYS A 29 -4.77 29.60 0.24
C LYS A 29 -3.85 29.51 -0.97
N LYS A 30 -4.06 30.38 -1.97
CA LYS A 30 -3.19 30.51 -3.14
C LYS A 30 -1.72 30.65 -2.69
N ALA A 31 -0.90 29.67 -3.01
CA ALA A 31 0.54 29.83 -3.07
C ALA A 31 0.91 29.93 -4.55
N GLU A 32 1.50 31.07 -4.91
CA GLU A 32 1.96 31.38 -6.26
C GLU A 32 3.07 30.44 -6.71
N ASN A 33 3.08 30.17 -8.01
CA ASN A 33 4.12 29.44 -8.74
C ASN A 33 5.53 29.89 -8.33
N LYS A 34 6.34 28.93 -7.89
CA LYS A 34 7.78 28.97 -8.14
C LYS A 34 8.21 27.65 -8.74
N GLU A 35 8.92 27.81 -9.86
CA GLU A 35 9.48 26.78 -10.70
C GLU A 35 10.45 25.88 -9.93
N GLU A 36 10.57 24.66 -10.46
CA GLU A 36 11.38 23.56 -9.98
C GLU A 36 12.84 23.97 -9.72
N GLU A 37 13.22 24.03 -8.44
CA GLU A 37 14.60 23.84 -8.02
C GLU A 37 14.63 22.46 -7.35
N VAL A 38 15.47 21.57 -7.88
CA VAL A 38 15.72 20.22 -7.32
C VAL A 38 16.41 20.43 -5.97
N SER A 39 15.60 20.66 -4.95
CA SER A 39 16.05 20.88 -3.59
C SER A 39 16.49 19.53 -3.02
N GLU A 40 17.79 19.40 -2.73
CA GLU A 40 18.41 18.29 -1.99
C GLU A 40 17.99 18.29 -0.50
N VAL A 41 16.73 18.64 -0.21
CA VAL A 41 16.21 18.59 1.16
C VAL A 41 15.97 17.12 1.50
N PRO A 42 16.57 16.59 2.59
CA PRO A 42 16.36 15.21 2.98
C PRO A 42 14.87 14.92 3.13
N PHE A 43 14.41 13.81 2.55
CA PHE A 43 13.03 13.34 2.67
C PHE A 43 12.55 13.28 4.14
N ILE A 44 13.50 13.09 5.08
CA ILE A 44 13.33 13.10 6.54
C ILE A 44 12.77 14.43 7.07
N THR A 45 13.27 15.58 6.59
CA THR A 45 12.77 16.89 7.04
C THR A 45 11.37 17.18 6.51
N LEU A 46 11.04 16.70 5.30
CA LEU A 46 9.70 16.87 4.72
C LEU A 46 8.63 16.05 5.44
N GLN A 47 8.92 14.81 5.88
CA GLN A 47 7.95 13.98 6.59
C GLN A 47 7.67 14.42 8.04
N ALA A 48 8.68 14.93 8.76
CA ALA A 48 8.49 15.40 10.14
C ALA A 48 7.61 16.66 10.22
N GLU A 49 7.55 17.43 9.13
CA GLU A 49 6.71 18.62 8.99
C GLU A 49 5.27 18.31 8.55
N LEU A 50 5.00 17.07 8.12
CA LEU A 50 3.66 16.64 7.73
C LEU A 50 2.77 16.40 8.94
N SER A 51 1.50 16.79 8.79
CA SER A 51 0.45 16.38 9.72
C SER A 51 0.38 14.85 9.85
N LEU A 52 -0.15 14.35 10.97
CA LEU A 52 -0.33 12.90 11.16
C LEU A 52 -1.14 12.28 10.02
N ASP A 53 -2.19 12.97 9.56
CA ASP A 53 -3.06 12.49 8.49
C ASP A 53 -2.35 12.50 7.13
N SER A 54 -1.52 13.51 6.85
CA SER A 54 -0.69 13.53 5.65
C SER A 54 0.34 12.40 5.63
N ARG A 55 0.96 12.07 6.78
CA ARG A 55 1.87 10.91 6.89
C ARG A 55 1.15 9.59 6.66
N ARG A 56 -0.04 9.42 7.24
CA ARG A 56 -0.88 8.24 7.05
C ARG A 56 -1.28 8.07 5.58
N LEU A 57 -1.69 9.16 4.94
CA LEU A 57 -2.05 9.15 3.53
C LEU A 57 -0.86 8.75 2.65
N LEU A 58 0.33 9.30 2.92
CA LEU A 58 1.56 8.97 2.20
C LEU A 58 1.88 7.47 2.30
N VAL A 59 1.79 6.88 3.49
CA VAL A 59 2.01 5.44 3.70
C VAL A 59 0.94 4.61 3.02
N ALA A 60 -0.33 5.03 3.06
CA ALA A 60 -1.43 4.35 2.36
C ALA A 60 -1.20 4.33 0.84
N GLN A 61 -0.72 5.43 0.26
CA GLN A 61 -0.35 5.51 -1.14
C GLN A 61 0.85 4.62 -1.48
N ALA A 62 1.87 4.63 -0.64
CA ALA A 62 3.03 3.76 -0.82
C ALA A 62 2.64 2.27 -0.79
N LEU A 63 1.69 1.88 0.06
CA LEU A 63 1.13 0.53 0.09
C LEU A 63 0.29 0.21 -1.17
N ALA A 64 -0.38 1.21 -1.74
CA ALA A 64 -1.29 1.04 -2.87
C ALA A 64 -0.61 1.02 -4.25
N VAL A 65 0.52 1.71 -4.39
CA VAL A 65 1.20 1.90 -5.66
C VAL A 65 1.93 0.63 -6.11
N ASP A 66 1.71 0.25 -7.36
CA ASP A 66 2.61 -0.68 -8.05
C ASP A 66 3.86 0.08 -8.46
N LEU A 67 4.92 -0.01 -7.66
CA LEU A 67 6.11 0.81 -7.84
C LEU A 67 6.76 0.60 -9.21
N PHE A 68 6.77 -0.63 -9.73
CA PHE A 68 7.41 -0.93 -11.01
C PHE A 68 6.58 -0.48 -12.22
N GLN A 69 5.25 -0.40 -12.07
CA GLN A 69 4.36 0.10 -13.13
C GLN A 69 4.17 1.62 -13.07
N ASP A 70 3.90 2.17 -11.89
CA ASP A 70 3.42 3.53 -11.68
C ASP A 70 4.38 4.43 -10.88
N GLY A 71 5.43 3.86 -10.30
CA GLY A 71 6.40 4.58 -9.48
C GLY A 71 7.38 5.42 -10.29
N GLU A 72 8.10 6.30 -9.59
CA GLU A 72 9.19 7.08 -10.17
C GLU A 72 10.43 6.20 -10.38
N GLU A 73 11.17 6.43 -11.47
CA GLU A 73 12.36 5.65 -11.82
C GLU A 73 13.44 5.64 -10.73
N VAL A 74 13.53 6.73 -9.94
CA VAL A 74 14.44 6.82 -8.79
C VAL A 74 14.08 5.78 -7.72
N HIS A 75 12.79 5.64 -7.37
CA HIS A 75 12.35 4.65 -6.40
C HIS A 75 12.54 3.22 -6.93
N LYS A 76 12.21 2.98 -8.21
CA LYS A 76 12.41 1.65 -8.83
C LYS A 76 13.88 1.22 -8.76
N ARG A 77 14.80 2.09 -9.18
CA ARG A 77 16.23 1.81 -9.15
C ARG A 77 16.71 1.53 -7.72
N LYS A 78 16.30 2.37 -6.77
CA LYS A 78 16.69 2.22 -5.37
C LYS A 78 16.18 0.90 -4.77
N VAL A 79 14.97 0.44 -5.13
CA VAL A 79 14.47 -0.88 -4.71
C VAL A 79 15.32 -2.00 -5.30
N LEU A 80 15.65 -1.95 -6.59
CA LEU A 80 16.52 -2.96 -7.22
C LEU A 80 17.92 -3.01 -6.59
N ASP A 81 18.50 -1.85 -6.27
CA ASP A 81 19.79 -1.76 -5.59
C ASP A 81 19.70 -2.39 -4.19
N TRP A 82 18.64 -2.09 -3.44
CA TRP A 82 18.36 -2.70 -2.14
C TRP A 82 18.22 -4.23 -2.25
N GLU A 83 17.47 -4.75 -3.22
CA GLU A 83 17.32 -6.19 -3.43
C GLU A 83 18.68 -6.87 -3.68
N ALA A 84 19.52 -6.26 -4.54
CA ALA A 84 20.83 -6.79 -4.87
C ALA A 84 21.75 -6.86 -3.64
N GLU A 85 21.75 -5.82 -2.80
CA GLU A 85 22.57 -5.78 -1.58
C GLU A 85 22.04 -6.69 -0.47
N LEU A 86 20.71 -6.77 -0.29
CA LEU A 86 20.08 -7.62 0.72
C LEU A 86 20.29 -9.10 0.41
N ASN A 87 20.22 -9.48 -0.87
CA ASN A 87 20.54 -10.83 -1.33
C ASN A 87 22.02 -11.21 -1.12
N GLN A 88 22.91 -10.24 -1.00
CA GLN A 88 24.32 -10.44 -0.63
C GLN A 88 24.54 -10.48 0.89
N GLY A 89 23.51 -10.18 1.69
CA GLY A 89 23.51 -10.31 3.16
C GLY A 89 24.05 -9.12 3.95
N GLY A 90 24.64 -8.11 3.30
CA GLY A 90 25.32 -7.00 3.97
C GLY A 90 24.44 -5.80 4.37
N ALA A 91 23.22 -5.71 3.84
CA ALA A 91 22.43 -4.49 3.90
C ALA A 91 21.29 -4.47 4.94
N TRP A 92 21.09 -5.56 5.69
CA TRP A 92 19.98 -5.70 6.64
C TRP A 92 20.00 -4.64 7.76
N GLU A 93 21.18 -4.33 8.31
CA GLU A 93 21.31 -3.29 9.34
C GLU A 93 21.03 -1.89 8.78
N ARG A 94 21.46 -1.64 7.53
CA ARG A 94 21.21 -0.39 6.82
C ARG A 94 19.73 -0.21 6.51
N LEU A 95 19.01 -1.30 6.22
CA LEU A 95 17.58 -1.26 5.89
C LEU A 95 16.76 -0.67 7.03
N CYS A 96 17.16 -0.90 8.29
CA CYS A 96 16.52 -0.29 9.47
C CYS A 96 16.60 1.25 9.48
N LEU A 97 17.50 1.85 8.68
CA LEU A 97 17.65 3.29 8.55
C LEU A 97 16.87 3.87 7.35
N GLU A 98 16.31 3.02 6.48
CA GLU A 98 15.44 3.50 5.40
C GLU A 98 14.13 4.04 5.98
N GLN A 99 13.73 5.23 5.53
CA GLN A 99 12.53 5.92 6.02
C GLN A 99 11.53 6.20 4.90
N ASP A 100 11.92 6.00 3.64
CA ASP A 100 11.03 6.21 2.52
C ASP A 100 9.99 5.07 2.43
N PRO A 101 8.69 5.34 2.67
CA PRO A 101 7.67 4.31 2.64
C PRO A 101 7.54 3.68 1.26
N PHE A 102 7.81 4.40 0.15
CA PHE A 102 7.74 3.82 -1.20
C PHE A 102 8.85 2.79 -1.44
N ILE A 103 10.01 2.99 -0.82
CA ILE A 103 11.11 2.02 -0.89
C ILE A 103 10.80 0.81 -0.03
N LEU A 104 10.35 1.01 1.21
CA LEU A 104 10.03 -0.07 2.14
C LEU A 104 8.87 -0.95 1.64
N THR A 105 7.77 -0.32 1.18
CA THR A 105 6.65 -1.07 0.61
C THR A 105 7.01 -1.67 -0.75
N GLY A 106 7.82 -0.97 -1.55
CA GLY A 106 8.36 -1.47 -2.80
C GLY A 106 9.12 -2.78 -2.63
N LEU A 107 10.05 -2.83 -1.66
CA LEU A 107 10.80 -4.04 -1.30
C LEU A 107 9.89 -5.18 -0.83
N MET A 108 8.95 -4.87 0.07
CA MET A 108 7.97 -5.85 0.56
C MET A 108 7.19 -6.47 -0.60
N TRP A 109 6.68 -5.65 -1.52
CA TRP A 109 5.91 -6.13 -2.65
C TRP A 109 6.75 -6.92 -3.65
N ALA A 110 7.96 -6.43 -3.97
CA ALA A 110 8.86 -7.10 -4.90
C ALA A 110 9.20 -8.52 -4.43
N TRP A 111 9.43 -8.69 -3.12
CA TRP A 111 9.67 -10.01 -2.53
C TRP A 111 8.47 -10.96 -2.59
N LEU A 112 7.24 -10.47 -2.44
CA LEU A 112 6.04 -11.31 -2.57
C LEU A 112 5.82 -11.71 -4.03
N GLU A 113 6.10 -10.82 -4.98
CA GLU A 113 5.85 -11.04 -6.39
C GLU A 113 6.91 -11.85 -7.13
N GLN A 114 8.15 -11.87 -6.63
CA GLN A 114 9.23 -12.68 -7.21
C GLN A 114 9.14 -14.17 -6.83
N LEU A 115 8.23 -14.54 -5.91
CA LEU A 115 8.07 -15.93 -5.51
C LEU A 115 7.68 -16.78 -6.72
N LYS A 116 8.29 -17.97 -6.81
CA LYS A 116 8.01 -18.91 -7.91
C LYS A 116 6.54 -19.30 -7.98
N GLU A 117 5.93 -19.50 -6.82
CA GLU A 117 4.50 -19.77 -6.66
C GLU A 117 3.88 -18.61 -5.86
N PRO A 118 2.65 -18.18 -6.18
CA PRO A 118 1.98 -17.13 -5.43
C PRO A 118 1.74 -17.56 -3.98
N VAL A 119 1.74 -16.57 -3.07
CA VAL A 119 1.51 -16.79 -1.63
C VAL A 119 0.16 -17.47 -1.36
N ILE A 120 -0.85 -17.17 -2.18
CA ILE A 120 -2.19 -17.76 -2.15
C ILE A 120 -2.46 -18.33 -3.53
N SER A 121 -2.66 -19.65 -3.62
CA SER A 121 -3.05 -20.29 -4.88
C SER A 121 -4.45 -19.85 -5.31
N ALA A 122 -4.77 -20.02 -6.59
CA ALA A 122 -6.10 -19.70 -7.12
C ALA A 122 -7.21 -20.55 -6.45
N GLU A 123 -6.91 -21.80 -6.10
CA GLU A 123 -7.83 -22.71 -5.40
C GLU A 123 -8.07 -22.22 -3.97
N ALA A 124 -7.01 -21.89 -3.24
CA ALA A 124 -7.10 -21.36 -1.88
C ALA A 124 -7.89 -20.03 -1.86
N ALA A 125 -7.65 -19.14 -2.81
CA ALA A 125 -8.41 -17.89 -2.97
C ALA A 125 -9.91 -18.13 -3.21
N GLN A 126 -10.28 -19.16 -3.97
CA GLN A 126 -11.68 -19.51 -4.24
C GLN A 126 -12.42 -20.06 -3.01
N THR A 127 -11.70 -20.58 -2.02
CA THR A 127 -12.32 -21.05 -0.77
C THR A 127 -12.79 -19.92 0.15
N LEU A 128 -12.32 -18.70 -0.08
CA LEU A 128 -12.73 -17.53 0.70
C LEU A 128 -14.20 -17.21 0.41
N ASP A 129 -15.01 -17.15 1.46
CA ASP A 129 -16.44 -16.86 1.36
C ASP A 129 -16.71 -15.35 1.51
N PRO A 130 -17.14 -14.65 0.44
CA PRO A 130 -17.47 -13.23 0.49
C PRO A 130 -18.75 -12.94 1.29
N LYS A 131 -19.51 -13.97 1.68
CA LYS A 131 -20.69 -13.85 2.54
C LYS A 131 -20.36 -14.04 4.02
N ASN A 132 -19.13 -14.43 4.36
CA ASN A 132 -18.71 -14.60 5.75
C ASN A 132 -18.79 -13.27 6.49
N LYS A 133 -19.59 -13.21 7.55
CA LYS A 133 -19.80 -12.01 8.36
C LYS A 133 -18.98 -11.98 9.65
N ASN A 134 -18.07 -12.93 9.84
CA ASN A 134 -17.21 -12.99 11.02
C ASN A 134 -15.76 -12.62 10.64
N PRO A 135 -15.26 -11.44 11.07
CA PRO A 135 -13.93 -10.96 10.69
C PRO A 135 -12.79 -11.85 11.20
N LYS A 136 -12.99 -12.62 12.28
CA LYS A 136 -11.97 -13.53 12.81
C LYS A 136 -11.79 -14.78 11.96
N THR A 137 -12.81 -15.17 11.21
CA THR A 137 -12.83 -16.39 10.39
C THR A 137 -12.83 -16.12 8.88
N ALA A 138 -12.93 -14.85 8.47
CA ALA A 138 -13.02 -14.48 7.06
C ALA A 138 -11.81 -14.96 6.23
N LEU A 139 -10.64 -15.13 6.86
CA LEU A 139 -9.41 -15.64 6.22
C LEU A 139 -9.00 -17.03 6.72
N SER A 140 -9.84 -17.73 7.51
CA SER A 140 -9.41 -18.96 8.19
C SER A 140 -9.21 -20.17 7.27
N SER A 141 -9.71 -20.12 6.03
CA SER A 141 -9.48 -21.16 5.02
C SER A 141 -8.07 -21.09 4.40
N LEU A 142 -7.35 -19.98 4.59
CA LEU A 142 -5.96 -19.86 4.19
C LEU A 142 -5.04 -20.53 5.21
N ASP A 143 -3.94 -21.07 4.70
CA ASP A 143 -2.83 -21.54 5.53
C ASP A 143 -2.28 -20.42 6.41
N GLN A 144 -1.64 -20.81 7.52
CA GLN A 144 -1.21 -19.89 8.57
C GLN A 144 -0.31 -18.77 8.03
N GLY A 145 0.72 -19.10 7.24
CA GLY A 145 1.67 -18.12 6.70
C GLY A 145 0.98 -17.03 5.85
N PRO A 146 0.31 -17.40 4.74
CA PRO A 146 -0.44 -16.44 3.93
C PRO A 146 -1.46 -15.62 4.72
N ARG A 147 -2.19 -16.27 5.64
CA ARG A 147 -3.18 -15.62 6.50
C ARG A 147 -2.55 -14.56 7.39
N GLU A 148 -1.45 -14.86 8.05
CA GLU A 148 -0.76 -13.94 8.97
C GLU A 148 -0.13 -12.77 8.20
N THR A 149 0.55 -13.03 7.09
CA THR A 149 1.14 -11.99 6.25
C THR A 149 0.08 -11.04 5.70
N LEU A 150 -1.01 -11.58 5.14
CA LEU A 150 -2.13 -10.79 4.63
C LEU A 150 -2.81 -10.00 5.74
N THR A 151 -3.02 -10.62 6.91
CA THR A 151 -3.59 -9.95 8.08
C THR A 151 -2.72 -8.78 8.52
N CYS A 152 -1.39 -8.94 8.55
CA CYS A 152 -0.43 -7.89 8.90
C CYS A 152 -0.52 -6.69 7.94
N ILE A 153 -0.52 -6.94 6.63
CA ILE A 153 -0.61 -5.87 5.62
C ILE A 153 -1.95 -5.12 5.69
N LEU A 154 -3.06 -5.85 5.87
CA LEU A 154 -4.37 -5.23 6.10
C LEU A 154 -4.41 -4.42 7.41
N ASP A 155 -3.69 -4.87 8.44
CA ASP A 155 -3.55 -4.15 9.70
C ASP A 155 -2.80 -2.83 9.54
N CYS A 156 -1.68 -2.84 8.80
CA CYS A 156 -0.95 -1.63 8.45
C CYS A 156 -1.87 -0.62 7.74
N MET A 157 -2.65 -1.08 6.75
CA MET A 157 -3.60 -0.21 6.04
C MET A 157 -4.73 0.30 6.93
N ALA A 158 -5.22 -0.50 7.89
CA ALA A 158 -6.25 -0.08 8.83
C ALA A 158 -5.77 1.09 9.72
N HIS A 159 -4.51 1.09 10.12
CA HIS A 159 -3.91 2.15 10.95
C HIS A 159 -3.76 3.49 10.24
N MET A 160 -3.85 3.52 8.90
CA MET A 160 -3.83 4.76 8.12
C MET A 160 -5.16 5.54 8.24
N GLN A 161 -6.21 4.92 8.80
CA GLN A 161 -7.51 5.56 9.06
C GLN A 161 -8.14 6.16 7.80
N PHE A 162 -8.38 7.48 7.77
CA PHE A 162 -9.12 8.18 6.71
C PHE A 162 -8.35 8.13 5.38
N ILE A 163 -8.62 7.10 4.58
CA ILE A 163 -8.00 6.89 3.27
C ILE A 163 -9.03 7.16 2.17
N PRO A 164 -8.68 7.90 1.10
CA PRO A 164 -9.53 8.05 -0.07
C PRO A 164 -9.88 6.69 -0.70
N GLU A 165 -11.14 6.51 -1.09
CA GLU A 165 -11.66 5.25 -1.67
C GLU A 165 -10.79 4.74 -2.84
N LYS A 166 -10.28 5.66 -3.67
CA LYS A 166 -9.39 5.33 -4.80
C LYS A 166 -8.07 4.69 -4.36
N VAL A 167 -7.48 5.16 -3.25
CA VAL A 167 -6.24 4.62 -2.69
C VAL A 167 -6.52 3.26 -2.07
N GLU A 168 -7.65 3.11 -1.35
CA GLU A 168 -8.06 1.83 -0.80
C GLU A 168 -8.30 0.79 -1.89
N LYS A 169 -9.03 1.15 -2.95
CA LYS A 169 -9.23 0.27 -4.09
C LYS A 169 -7.88 -0.14 -4.70
N ALA A 170 -7.02 0.82 -5.02
CA ALA A 170 -5.68 0.54 -5.55
C ALA A 170 -4.88 -0.42 -4.64
N PHE A 171 -4.95 -0.24 -3.32
CA PHE A 171 -4.34 -1.14 -2.36
C PHE A 171 -4.93 -2.55 -2.36
N LEU A 172 -6.25 -2.69 -2.40
CA LEU A 172 -6.89 -4.01 -2.50
C LEU A 172 -6.50 -4.71 -3.81
N ASN A 173 -6.54 -3.97 -4.93
CA ASN A 173 -6.10 -4.44 -6.24
C ASN A 173 -4.64 -4.95 -6.17
N ARG A 174 -3.76 -4.13 -5.60
CA ARG A 174 -2.32 -4.42 -5.43
C ARG A 174 -2.08 -5.66 -4.58
N THR A 175 -2.78 -5.76 -3.45
CA THR A 175 -2.67 -6.86 -2.49
C THR A 175 -3.11 -8.17 -3.14
N ILE A 176 -4.26 -8.19 -3.83
CA ILE A 176 -4.75 -9.39 -4.51
C ILE A 176 -3.74 -9.84 -5.56
N LYS A 177 -3.26 -8.91 -6.40
CA LYS A 177 -2.26 -9.22 -7.42
C LYS A 177 -0.98 -9.81 -6.82
N ALA A 178 -0.43 -9.19 -5.78
CA ALA A 178 0.81 -9.63 -5.15
C ALA A 178 0.68 -11.02 -4.51
N PHE A 179 -0.46 -11.30 -3.86
CA PHE A 179 -0.64 -12.57 -3.15
C PHE A 179 -1.05 -13.72 -4.06
N THR A 180 -1.71 -13.46 -5.18
CA THR A 180 -2.27 -14.52 -6.05
C THR A 180 -1.56 -14.67 -7.39
N GLY A 181 -0.70 -13.73 -7.77
CA GLY A 181 -0.04 -13.73 -9.08
C GLY A 181 -0.99 -13.49 -10.27
N VAL A 182 -2.28 -13.21 -10.03
CA VAL A 182 -3.26 -12.97 -11.09
C VAL A 182 -2.95 -11.62 -11.77
N GLN A 183 -2.27 -11.66 -12.92
CA GLN A 183 -1.98 -10.48 -13.74
C GLN A 183 -3.12 -10.21 -14.73
N GLY A 184 -3.61 -8.96 -14.77
CA GLY A 184 -4.25 -8.34 -15.94
C GLY A 184 -5.55 -8.96 -16.48
N THR A 185 -6.59 -8.11 -16.62
CA THR A 185 -7.85 -8.31 -17.39
C THR A 185 -9.06 -8.95 -16.71
N THR A 186 -9.02 -9.25 -15.42
CA THR A 186 -10.24 -9.70 -14.73
C THR A 186 -10.50 -8.98 -13.41
N GLU A 187 -10.58 -7.64 -13.45
CA GLU A 187 -11.46 -6.93 -12.49
C GLU A 187 -12.88 -7.55 -12.49
N GLU A 188 -13.23 -8.26 -13.57
CA GLU A 188 -14.44 -9.06 -13.73
C GLU A 188 -14.36 -10.51 -13.21
N SER A 189 -13.20 -11.06 -12.85
CA SER A 189 -13.16 -12.47 -12.39
C SER A 189 -13.90 -12.58 -11.07
N GLU A 190 -14.68 -13.63 -10.96
CA GLU A 190 -15.40 -13.91 -9.72
C GLU A 190 -14.43 -14.11 -8.54
N LEU A 191 -13.21 -14.62 -8.78
CA LEU A 191 -12.13 -14.68 -7.79
C LEU A 191 -11.75 -13.29 -7.30
N TYR A 192 -11.44 -12.38 -8.21
CA TYR A 192 -11.04 -11.02 -7.87
C TYR A 192 -12.15 -10.28 -7.09
N LYS A 193 -13.40 -10.39 -7.56
CA LYS A 193 -14.56 -9.79 -6.88
C LYS A 193 -14.76 -10.40 -5.49
N SER A 194 -14.62 -11.72 -5.36
CA SER A 194 -14.75 -12.42 -4.08
C SER A 194 -13.68 -11.96 -3.09
N MET A 195 -12.40 -12.01 -3.49
CA MET A 195 -11.29 -11.57 -2.66
C MET A 195 -11.43 -10.09 -2.29
N SER A 196 -11.73 -9.22 -3.24
CA SER A 196 -11.92 -7.79 -2.97
C SER A 196 -12.95 -7.55 -1.87
N LYS A 197 -14.09 -8.27 -1.91
CA LYS A 197 -15.14 -8.19 -0.87
C LYS A 197 -14.64 -8.68 0.48
N VAL A 198 -13.95 -9.81 0.51
CA VAL A 198 -13.40 -10.39 1.77
C VAL A 198 -12.37 -9.46 2.38
N LEU A 199 -11.41 -8.97 1.60
CA LEU A 199 -10.36 -8.08 2.09
C LEU A 199 -10.91 -6.73 2.55
N ALA A 200 -11.84 -6.13 1.79
CA ALA A 200 -12.52 -4.90 2.19
C ALA A 200 -13.30 -5.09 3.51
N PHE A 201 -14.00 -6.22 3.66
CA PHE A 201 -14.71 -6.55 4.89
C PHE A 201 -13.76 -6.68 6.08
N VAL A 202 -12.64 -7.38 5.92
CA VAL A 202 -11.63 -7.52 6.99
C VAL A 202 -11.01 -6.17 7.34
N LEU A 203 -10.66 -5.35 6.34
CA LEU A 203 -10.07 -4.02 6.52
C LEU A 203 -11.01 -3.08 7.29
N ASP A 204 -12.29 -3.02 6.91
CA ASP A 204 -13.30 -2.20 7.58
C ASP A 204 -13.49 -2.63 9.05
N ASN A 205 -13.54 -3.93 9.32
CA ASN A 205 -13.64 -4.43 10.70
C ASN A 205 -12.40 -4.09 11.54
N LYS A 206 -11.20 -4.17 10.96
CA LYS A 206 -9.97 -3.75 11.64
C LYS A 206 -10.00 -2.26 12.00
N ARG A 207 -10.40 -1.39 11.06
CA ARG A 207 -10.56 0.05 11.34
C ARG A 207 -11.58 0.32 12.44
N LYS A 208 -12.72 -0.38 12.43
CA LYS A 208 -13.73 -0.27 13.48
C LYS A 208 -13.18 -0.68 14.84
N ALA A 209 -12.38 -1.76 14.91
CA ALA A 209 -11.74 -2.19 16.15
C ALA A 209 -10.75 -1.14 16.70
N LEU A 210 -10.04 -0.41 15.83
CA LEU A 210 -9.15 0.68 16.21
C LEU A 210 -9.89 1.96 16.64
N ALA A 211 -11.12 2.18 16.13
CA ALA A 211 -11.93 3.34 16.46
C ALA A 211 -12.70 3.20 17.79
N VAL A 212 -12.84 1.98 18.31
CA VAL A 212 -13.35 1.77 19.67
C VAL A 212 -12.26 2.22 20.64
N PRO A 213 -12.53 3.14 21.59
CA PRO A 213 -11.58 3.44 22.65
C PRO A 213 -11.36 2.15 23.41
N GLU A 214 -10.19 1.52 23.23
CA GLU A 214 -9.77 0.46 24.13
C GLU A 214 -9.66 1.11 25.51
N TYR A 215 -10.64 0.85 26.38
CA TYR A 215 -10.44 0.96 27.83
C TYR A 215 -9.11 0.26 28.14
N PRO A 216 -8.24 0.88 28.95
CA PRO A 216 -6.81 0.59 28.93
C PRO A 216 -6.60 -0.90 29.17
N ARG A 217 -6.14 -1.59 28.12
CA ARG A 217 -5.53 -2.92 28.26
C ARG A 217 -4.23 -2.71 29.01
N SER A 218 -4.35 -2.72 30.33
CA SER A 218 -3.26 -2.96 31.25
C SER A 218 -2.63 -4.31 30.91
N CYS A 219 -1.66 -4.33 30.01
CA CYS A 219 -0.56 -5.30 29.93
C CYS A 219 0.34 -5.01 28.72
N PHE A 220 1.17 -3.97 28.84
CA PHE A 220 2.56 -4.08 28.39
C PHE A 220 3.43 -3.93 29.64
N ARG A 221 3.73 -5.04 30.31
CA ARG A 221 4.94 -5.14 31.11
C ARG A 221 6.01 -5.75 30.20
N LEU A 222 6.95 -4.89 29.86
CA LEU A 222 8.35 -5.14 29.52
C LEU A 222 8.81 -6.61 29.63
N LEU A 223 9.33 -7.12 28.52
CA LEU A 223 10.62 -7.79 28.49
C LEU A 223 11.44 -7.15 27.37
#